data_AF-A0A959NDS4-F1
#
_entry.id   AF-A0A959NDS4-F1
#
_cell.length_a   1.000
_cell.length_b   1.000
_cell.length_c   1.000
_cell.angle_alpha   90.00
_cell.angle_beta   90.00
_cell.angle_gamma   90.00
#
_symmetry.space_group_name_H-M   'P 1'
#
loop_
_entity.id
_entity.type
_entity.pdbx_description
1 polymer ?
#
loop_
_entity_poly.entity_id
_entity_poly.type
_entity_poly.pdbx_seq_one_letter_code
_entity_poly.pdbx_strand_id
1 'polypeptide(L)'
;KVLISAPGKGDVKTLVMGVNDNEYDPIKHNIVSNASCTTNCLAPVVHVLLKEGIGIETGLMTTIHSYTATQKTVDGPSKKDWRGGRAAAINIIPSSTGAAKAVGEVLPVTKGKLTGMSFRVPTADVSVVDLTIRSEKDTSIEEIDALMKKASETYLKGILGYANEEVVSTDFIHDD
;
A
#
# COMPACT_ATOMS: atom_id res chain seq x y z
N LYS A 1 17.92 -17.61 6.60
CA LYS A 1 17.37 -16.34 6.08
C LYS A 1 16.19 -15.93 6.94
N VAL A 2 15.88 -14.63 7.04
CA VAL A 2 14.76 -14.10 7.85
C VAL A 2 13.92 -13.18 6.97
N LEU A 3 12.60 -13.36 7.02
CA LEU A 3 11.61 -12.48 6.39
C LEU A 3 10.80 -11.78 7.47
N ILE A 4 10.85 -10.46 7.52
CA ILE A 4 10.03 -9.63 8.39
C ILE A 4 8.69 -9.38 7.70
N SER A 5 7.59 -9.77 8.33
CA SER A 5 6.21 -9.60 7.83
C SER A 5 5.64 -8.19 8.09
N ALA A 6 6.51 -7.19 8.21
CA ALA A 6 6.20 -5.80 8.51
C ALA A 6 7.36 -4.91 8.00
N PRO A 7 7.19 -3.57 7.93
CA PRO A 7 8.28 -2.67 7.55
C PRO A 7 9.52 -2.88 8.44
N GLY A 8 10.65 -3.16 7.78
CA GLY A 8 11.95 -3.27 8.43
C GLY A 8 12.41 -1.94 9.04
N LYS A 9 13.36 -2.02 9.97
CA LYS A 9 14.06 -0.84 10.51
C LYS A 9 15.55 -0.98 10.27
N GLY A 10 16.22 0.13 9.98
CA GLY A 10 17.64 0.14 9.65
C GLY A 10 17.90 -0.32 8.22
N ASP A 11 19.07 -0.89 7.99
CA ASP A 11 19.51 -1.36 6.67
C ASP A 11 18.95 -2.76 6.34
N VAL A 12 17.62 -2.84 6.22
CA VAL A 12 16.90 -4.07 5.82
C VAL A 12 16.35 -3.86 4.42
N LYS A 13 16.68 -4.75 3.49
CA LYS A 13 16.13 -4.70 2.13
C LYS A 13 14.63 -4.98 2.16
N THR A 14 13.84 -3.98 1.78
CA THR A 14 12.40 -4.12 1.54
C THR A 14 12.17 -4.63 0.12
N LEU A 15 11.38 -5.69 0.00
CA LEU A 15 10.99 -6.32 -1.26
C LEU A 15 9.48 -6.38 -1.34
N VAL A 16 8.94 -6.06 -2.52
CA VAL A 16 7.53 -6.21 -2.87
C VAL A 16 7.44 -7.08 -4.11
N MET A 17 6.67 -8.16 -4.00
CA MET A 17 6.50 -9.16 -5.06
C MET A 17 5.87 -8.52 -6.30
N GLY A 18 6.39 -8.86 -7.48
CA GLY A 18 5.98 -8.30 -8.77
C GLY A 18 6.50 -6.90 -9.06
N VAL A 19 7.19 -6.25 -8.10
CA VAL A 19 7.66 -4.86 -8.23
C VAL A 19 9.18 -4.79 -8.24
N ASN A 20 9.84 -5.30 -7.20
CA ASN A 20 11.30 -5.25 -7.05
C ASN A 20 11.90 -6.52 -6.40
N ASP A 21 11.14 -7.60 -6.33
CA ASP A 21 11.57 -8.87 -5.73
C ASP A 21 12.77 -9.50 -6.44
N ASN A 22 12.96 -9.18 -7.73
CA ASN A 22 14.15 -9.53 -8.50
C ASN A 22 15.46 -8.87 -7.99
N GLU A 23 15.36 -7.84 -7.14
CA GLU A 23 16.53 -7.19 -6.52
C GLU A 23 17.08 -7.97 -5.32
N TYR A 24 16.50 -9.12 -4.98
CA TYR A 24 17.00 -9.98 -3.91
C TYR A 24 18.37 -10.59 -4.24
N ASP A 25 19.38 -10.20 -3.47
CA ASP A 25 20.72 -10.78 -3.48
C ASP A 25 20.87 -11.81 -2.34
N PRO A 26 21.00 -13.13 -2.63
CA PRO A 26 21.09 -14.17 -1.61
C PRO A 26 22.41 -14.15 -0.81
N ILE A 27 23.42 -13.40 -1.22
CA ILE A 27 24.67 -13.25 -0.48
C ILE A 27 24.52 -12.09 0.52
N LYS A 28 23.95 -10.96 0.09
CA LYS A 28 23.84 -9.75 0.92
C LYS A 28 22.61 -9.74 1.82
N HIS A 29 21.47 -10.18 1.31
CA HIS A 29 20.19 -10.00 1.99
C HIS A 29 19.87 -11.20 2.88
N ASN A 30 20.39 -11.20 4.11
CA ASN A 30 20.13 -12.25 5.10
C ASN A 30 18.80 -12.05 5.86
N ILE A 31 18.43 -10.79 6.03
CA ILE A 31 17.20 -10.32 6.65
C ILE A 31 16.54 -9.37 5.64
N VAL A 32 15.30 -9.66 5.27
CA VAL A 32 14.51 -8.87 4.32
C VAL A 32 13.16 -8.52 4.92
N SER A 33 12.51 -7.48 4.42
CA SER A 33 11.15 -7.08 4.83
C SER A 33 10.19 -7.25 3.65
N ASN A 34 9.02 -7.82 3.90
CA ASN A 34 7.91 -7.88 2.95
C ASN A 34 7.05 -6.59 2.96
N ALA A 35 7.63 -5.48 3.40
CA ALA A 35 6.94 -4.21 3.60
C ALA A 35 5.70 -4.31 4.51
N SER A 36 4.68 -3.47 4.25
CA SER A 36 3.37 -3.49 4.92
C SER A 36 2.26 -3.91 3.95
N CYS A 37 1.09 -4.30 4.44
CA CYS A 37 -0.08 -4.56 3.60
C CYS A 37 -0.43 -3.37 2.68
N THR A 38 -0.48 -2.14 3.22
CA THR A 38 -0.75 -0.94 2.42
C THR A 38 0.35 -0.65 1.39
N THR A 39 1.63 -0.95 1.70
CA THR A 39 2.71 -0.82 0.71
C THR A 39 2.56 -1.83 -0.42
N ASN A 40 2.20 -3.08 -0.11
CA ASN A 40 1.95 -4.12 -1.12
C ASN A 40 0.71 -3.81 -1.98
N CYS A 41 -0.28 -3.08 -1.46
CA CYS A 41 -1.40 -2.58 -2.25
C CYS A 41 -1.00 -1.40 -3.17
N LEU A 42 -0.26 -0.42 -2.63
CA LEU A 42 0.07 0.80 -3.37
C LEU A 42 1.20 0.62 -4.41
N ALA A 43 2.22 -0.19 -4.09
CA ALA A 43 3.42 -0.31 -4.92
C ALA A 43 3.15 -0.89 -6.32
N PRO A 44 2.31 -1.93 -6.51
CA PRO A 44 1.97 -2.43 -7.85
C PRO A 44 1.28 -1.37 -8.72
N VAL A 45 0.34 -0.60 -8.17
CA VAL A 45 -0.33 0.51 -8.89
C VAL A 45 0.69 1.56 -9.34
N VAL A 46 1.58 1.97 -8.44
CA VAL A 46 2.65 2.92 -8.76
C VAL A 46 3.63 2.33 -9.78
N HIS A 47 3.94 1.04 -9.68
CA HIS A 47 4.82 0.34 -10.62
C HIS A 47 4.26 0.38 -12.05
N VAL A 48 2.95 0.14 -12.24
CA VAL A 48 2.30 0.25 -13.55
C VAL A 48 2.46 1.66 -14.12
N LEU A 49 2.12 2.69 -13.34
CA LEU A 49 2.21 4.09 -13.78
C LEU A 49 3.63 4.48 -14.23
N LEU A 50 4.66 3.98 -13.54
CA LEU A 50 6.05 4.22 -13.91
C LEU A 50 6.48 3.40 -15.13
N LYS A 51 6.13 2.12 -15.17
CA LYS A 51 6.56 1.16 -16.20
C LYS A 51 5.94 1.45 -17.56
N GLU A 52 4.68 1.89 -17.58
CA GLU A 52 3.97 2.31 -18.79
C GLU A 52 4.32 3.75 -19.20
N GLY A 53 5.12 4.44 -18.38
CA GLY A 53 5.71 5.73 -18.72
C GLY A 53 4.81 6.94 -18.51
N ILE A 54 3.70 6.82 -17.77
CA ILE A 54 2.86 7.95 -17.32
C ILE A 54 3.63 8.83 -16.33
N GLY A 55 4.37 8.18 -15.42
CA GLY A 55 5.15 8.85 -14.39
C GLY A 55 4.30 9.44 -13.27
N ILE A 56 4.95 9.84 -12.19
CA ILE A 56 4.31 10.52 -11.05
C ILE A 56 5.18 11.71 -10.67
N GLU A 57 4.62 12.90 -10.72
CA GLU A 57 5.31 14.12 -10.31
C GLU A 57 5.20 14.28 -8.79
N THR A 58 3.98 14.22 -8.26
CA THR A 58 3.68 14.19 -6.82
C THR A 58 2.40 13.40 -6.58
N GLY A 59 2.27 12.77 -5.41
CA GLY A 59 1.06 12.06 -5.03
C GLY A 59 0.77 12.05 -3.54
N LEU A 60 -0.51 12.01 -3.22
CA LEU A 60 -1.05 11.85 -1.88
C LEU A 60 -1.97 10.63 -1.88
N MET A 61 -1.82 9.80 -0.86
CA MET A 61 -2.69 8.66 -0.66
C MET A 61 -3.40 8.71 0.69
N THR A 62 -4.63 8.26 0.71
CA THR A 62 -5.40 7.94 1.91
C THR A 62 -5.72 6.45 1.89
N THR A 63 -5.57 5.76 3.01
CA THR A 63 -6.10 4.40 3.13
C THR A 63 -7.25 4.38 4.12
N ILE A 64 -8.41 3.93 3.66
CA ILE A 64 -9.54 3.62 4.53
C ILE A 64 -9.32 2.18 4.97
N HIS A 65 -8.92 2.03 6.23
CA HIS A 65 -8.29 0.82 6.71
C HIS A 65 -9.09 0.22 7.87
N SER A 66 -9.35 -1.09 7.82
CA SER A 66 -9.98 -1.80 8.93
C SER A 66 -9.19 -1.66 10.24
N TYR A 67 -9.87 -1.71 11.38
CA TYR A 67 -9.16 -1.72 12.65
C TYR A 67 -8.35 -3.02 12.79
N THR A 68 -7.30 -3.01 13.60
CA THR A 68 -6.38 -4.15 13.76
C THR A 68 -6.20 -4.51 15.23
N ALA A 69 -5.44 -5.57 15.51
CA ALA A 69 -5.19 -6.05 16.86
C ALA A 69 -4.51 -5.03 17.80
N THR A 70 -3.91 -3.95 17.28
CA THR A 70 -3.29 -2.90 18.10
C THR A 70 -4.30 -1.93 18.73
N GLN A 71 -5.46 -1.76 18.10
CA GLN A 71 -6.51 -0.84 18.55
C GLN A 71 -7.27 -1.41 19.77
N LYS A 72 -8.08 -0.56 20.42
CA LYS A 72 -8.78 -0.90 21.67
C LYS A 72 -10.28 -1.07 21.44
N THR A 73 -10.87 -2.02 22.16
CA THR A 73 -12.32 -2.27 22.14
C THR A 73 -13.09 -1.09 22.74
N VAL A 74 -12.58 -0.51 23.81
CA VAL A 74 -13.06 0.72 24.46
C VAL A 74 -11.92 1.72 24.60
N ASP A 75 -12.23 2.97 24.95
CA ASP A 75 -11.21 4.00 25.19
C ASP A 75 -10.17 3.53 26.21
N GLY A 76 -8.88 3.62 25.85
CA GLY A 76 -7.77 3.16 26.67
C GLY A 76 -6.44 3.84 26.34
N PRO A 77 -5.42 3.67 27.19
CA PRO A 77 -4.14 4.35 27.03
C PRO A 77 -3.39 3.84 25.79
N SER A 78 -2.95 4.77 24.94
CA SER A 78 -2.04 4.50 23.83
C SER A 78 -0.97 5.59 23.77
N LYS A 79 0.18 5.34 24.40
CA LYS A 79 1.21 6.37 24.67
C LYS A 79 1.83 6.98 23.40
N LYS A 80 1.88 6.22 22.30
CA LYS A 80 2.52 6.64 21.05
C LYS A 80 1.51 7.10 19.98
N ASP A 81 0.24 6.76 20.15
CA ASP A 81 -0.84 7.13 19.23
C ASP A 81 -2.13 7.33 20.03
N TRP A 82 -2.35 8.56 20.50
CA TRP A 82 -3.50 8.87 21.35
C TRP A 82 -4.84 8.61 20.66
N ARG A 83 -4.91 8.85 19.34
CA ARG A 83 -6.11 8.61 18.54
C ARG A 83 -6.39 7.11 18.44
N GLY A 84 -5.36 6.29 18.22
CA GLY A 84 -5.47 4.82 18.19
C GLY A 84 -5.86 4.17 19.52
N GLY A 85 -5.84 4.91 20.64
CA GLY A 85 -6.35 4.46 21.94
C GLY A 85 -7.86 4.56 22.10
N ARG A 86 -8.56 5.24 21.19
CA ARG A 86 -10.02 5.39 21.23
C ARG A 86 -10.73 4.11 20.77
N ALA A 87 -11.97 3.92 21.22
CA ALA A 87 -12.80 2.75 20.90
C ALA A 87 -12.93 2.54 19.38
N ALA A 88 -12.34 1.47 18.85
CA ALA A 88 -12.11 1.30 17.42
C ALA A 88 -13.40 1.10 16.61
N ALA A 89 -14.32 0.29 17.14
CA ALA A 89 -15.53 -0.14 16.43
C ALA A 89 -16.64 0.93 16.35
N ILE A 90 -16.40 2.13 16.88
CA ILE A 90 -17.38 3.22 16.89
C ILE A 90 -16.79 4.58 16.47
N ASN A 91 -15.57 4.59 15.93
CA ASN A 91 -14.89 5.83 15.52
C ASN A 91 -14.29 5.69 14.12
N ILE A 92 -14.21 6.82 13.41
CA ILE A 92 -13.30 7.01 12.29
C ILE A 92 -12.04 7.66 12.87
N ILE A 93 -10.92 6.93 12.92
CA ILE A 93 -9.71 7.34 13.63
C ILE A 93 -8.62 7.70 12.61
N PRO A 94 -8.28 8.99 12.43
CA PRO A 94 -7.19 9.38 11.55
C PRO A 94 -5.84 8.98 12.16
N SER A 95 -4.97 8.38 11.36
CA SER A 95 -3.62 7.95 11.77
C SER A 95 -2.61 8.19 10.64
N SER A 96 -1.34 8.40 11.01
CA SER A 96 -0.26 8.52 10.03
C SER A 96 0.11 7.15 9.46
N THR A 97 0.70 7.13 8.26
CA THR A 97 1.21 5.90 7.65
C THR A 97 2.57 6.13 7.01
N GLY A 98 3.42 5.11 7.05
CA GLY A 98 4.70 5.08 6.35
C GLY A 98 4.60 4.48 4.94
N ALA A 99 3.44 3.96 4.54
CA ALA A 99 3.31 3.12 3.35
C ALA A 99 3.77 3.82 2.06
N ALA A 100 3.28 5.03 1.81
CA ALA A 100 3.68 5.84 0.66
C ALA A 100 5.18 6.19 0.64
N LYS A 101 5.78 6.41 1.81
CA LYS A 101 7.22 6.65 1.92
C LYS A 101 8.01 5.39 1.61
N ALA A 102 7.53 4.22 2.06
CA ALA A 102 8.14 2.93 1.78
C ALA A 102 8.06 2.55 0.28
N VAL A 103 7.06 3.04 -0.47
CA VAL A 103 7.07 2.92 -1.94
C VAL A 103 8.30 3.58 -2.55
N GLY A 104 8.78 4.69 -1.98
CA GLY A 104 10.03 5.32 -2.42
C GLY A 104 11.31 4.52 -2.10
N GLU A 105 11.24 3.52 -1.21
CA GLU A 105 12.34 2.57 -0.97
C GLU A 105 12.31 1.42 -1.97
N VAL A 106 11.11 0.99 -2.37
CA VAL A 106 10.86 -0.09 -3.33
C VAL A 106 11.04 0.40 -4.77
N LEU A 107 10.62 1.63 -5.07
CA LEU A 107 10.67 2.30 -6.37
C LEU A 107 11.40 3.65 -6.21
N PRO A 108 12.75 3.67 -6.24
CA PRO A 108 13.55 4.84 -5.87
C PRO A 108 13.22 6.14 -6.62
N VAL A 109 12.72 6.06 -7.85
CA VAL A 109 12.30 7.21 -8.66
C VAL A 109 11.12 8.00 -8.05
N THR A 110 10.39 7.40 -7.10
CA THR A 110 9.27 8.04 -6.38
C THR A 110 9.66 8.57 -5.00
N LYS A 111 10.93 8.45 -4.61
CA LYS A 111 11.41 8.90 -3.30
C LYS A 111 11.15 10.39 -3.10
N GLY A 112 10.39 10.72 -2.06
CA GLY A 112 10.01 12.09 -1.72
C GLY A 112 8.83 12.66 -2.51
N LYS A 113 8.30 11.92 -3.50
CA LYS A 113 7.14 12.34 -4.30
C LYS A 113 5.80 11.91 -3.71
N LEU A 114 5.80 10.86 -2.88
CA LEU A 114 4.60 10.25 -2.31
C LEU A 114 4.58 10.36 -0.78
N THR A 115 3.43 10.74 -0.24
CA THR A 115 3.13 10.63 1.20
C THR A 115 1.65 10.31 1.40
N GLY A 116 1.24 10.01 2.63
CA GLY A 116 -0.16 9.66 2.87
C GLY A 116 -0.58 9.61 4.32
N MET A 117 -1.86 9.33 4.49
CA MET A 117 -2.51 9.13 5.78
C MET A 117 -3.44 7.91 5.75
N SER A 118 -4.02 7.57 6.91
CA SER A 118 -5.00 6.52 7.03
C SER A 118 -6.19 6.97 7.87
N PHE A 119 -7.36 6.45 7.57
CA PHE A 119 -8.52 6.47 8.44
C PHE A 119 -8.82 5.05 8.86
N ARG A 120 -8.73 4.77 10.16
CA ARG A 120 -9.15 3.48 10.71
C ARG A 120 -10.66 3.51 10.92
N VAL A 121 -11.38 2.57 10.32
CA VAL A 121 -12.85 2.54 10.33
C VAL A 121 -13.39 1.26 10.98
N PRO A 122 -14.68 1.23 11.40
CA PRO A 122 -15.31 0.10 12.06
C PRO A 122 -15.58 -1.16 11.21
N THR A 123 -14.66 -1.55 10.35
CA THR A 123 -14.67 -2.82 9.62
C THR A 123 -13.57 -3.73 10.18
N ALA A 124 -13.83 -5.04 10.24
CA ALA A 124 -12.93 -6.01 10.86
C ALA A 124 -11.82 -6.50 9.93
N ASP A 125 -12.03 -6.44 8.62
CA ASP A 125 -11.08 -6.83 7.59
C ASP A 125 -11.37 -6.11 6.26
N VAL A 126 -10.42 -6.20 5.33
CA VAL A 126 -10.35 -5.48 4.05
C VAL A 126 -10.12 -3.98 4.22
N SER A 127 -9.41 -3.38 3.28
CA SER A 127 -9.04 -1.97 3.29
C SER A 127 -8.89 -1.50 1.85
N VAL A 128 -8.92 -0.18 1.63
CA VAL A 128 -8.78 0.41 0.30
C VAL A 128 -7.71 1.50 0.32
N VAL A 129 -7.00 1.63 -0.80
CA VAL A 129 -6.11 2.75 -1.09
C VAL A 129 -6.83 3.71 -2.03
N ASP A 130 -6.90 4.96 -1.62
CA ASP A 130 -7.30 6.11 -2.42
C ASP A 130 -6.02 6.88 -2.76
N LEU A 131 -5.65 6.90 -4.05
CA LEU A 131 -4.44 7.52 -4.55
C LEU A 131 -4.80 8.69 -5.48
N THR A 132 -4.36 9.88 -5.12
CA THR A 132 -4.43 11.07 -5.97
C THR A 132 -3.02 11.47 -6.40
N ILE A 133 -2.81 11.67 -7.70
CA ILE A 133 -1.51 12.05 -8.26
C ILE A 133 -1.60 13.23 -9.23
N ARG A 134 -0.47 13.88 -9.43
CA ARG A 134 -0.17 14.64 -10.66
C ARG A 134 0.74 13.77 -11.52
N SER A 135 0.28 13.40 -12.73
CA SER A 135 1.08 12.64 -13.69
C SER A 135 2.19 13.51 -14.29
N GLU A 136 3.27 12.88 -14.75
CA GLU A 136 4.36 13.62 -15.45
C GLU A 136 4.02 13.86 -16.93
N LYS A 137 3.16 13.02 -17.51
CA LYS A 137 2.66 13.14 -18.87
C LYS A 137 1.15 13.33 -18.90
N ASP A 138 0.69 13.98 -19.96
CA ASP A 138 -0.72 14.05 -20.29
C ASP A 138 -1.25 12.63 -20.54
N THR A 139 -2.40 12.33 -19.95
CA THR A 139 -3.05 11.02 -19.99
C THR A 139 -4.55 11.20 -19.72
N SER A 140 -5.31 10.11 -19.77
CA SER A 140 -6.72 10.08 -19.39
C SER A 140 -6.99 8.93 -18.42
N ILE A 141 -8.13 8.98 -17.73
CA ILE A 141 -8.49 7.91 -16.81
C ILE A 141 -8.73 6.59 -17.55
N GLU A 142 -9.23 6.65 -18.79
CA GLU A 142 -9.45 5.50 -19.66
C GLU A 142 -8.13 4.83 -20.06
N GLU A 143 -7.08 5.61 -20.31
CA GLU A 143 -5.74 5.08 -20.56
C GLU A 143 -5.20 4.37 -19.32
N ILE A 144 -5.27 5.01 -18.15
CA ILE A 144 -4.79 4.42 -16.88
C ILE A 144 -5.56 3.13 -16.56
N ASP A 145 -6.88 3.13 -16.69
CA ASP A 145 -7.74 1.97 -16.48
C ASP A 145 -7.34 0.78 -17.36
N ALA A 146 -7.17 1.03 -18.67
CA ALA A 146 -6.75 0.00 -19.62
C ALA A 146 -5.35 -0.55 -19.30
N LEU A 147 -4.41 0.30 -18.86
CA LEU A 147 -3.07 -0.10 -18.45
C LEU A 147 -3.10 -0.96 -17.18
N MET A 148 -3.91 -0.60 -16.18
CA MET A 148 -4.07 -1.38 -14.95
C MET A 148 -4.63 -2.78 -15.24
N LYS A 149 -5.68 -2.86 -16.06
CA LYS A 149 -6.25 -4.13 -16.51
C LYS A 149 -5.26 -4.97 -17.31
N LYS A 150 -4.53 -4.37 -18.24
CA LYS A 150 -3.50 -5.09 -19.00
C LYS A 150 -2.41 -5.63 -18.07
N ALA A 151 -1.97 -4.85 -17.08
CA ALA A 151 -0.94 -5.26 -16.14
C ALA A 151 -1.40 -6.43 -15.27
N SER A 152 -2.64 -6.40 -14.75
CA SER A 152 -3.22 -7.49 -13.96
C SER A 152 -3.36 -8.80 -14.75
N GLU A 153 -3.63 -8.72 -16.05
CA GLU A 153 -3.74 -9.90 -16.91
C GLU A 153 -2.38 -10.41 -17.44
N THR A 154 -1.31 -9.62 -17.29
CA THR A 154 0.02 -9.94 -17.85
C THR A 154 1.13 -9.99 -16.78
N TYR A 155 1.93 -8.94 -16.64
CA TYR A 155 3.18 -8.96 -15.87
C TYR A 155 3.00 -8.78 -14.36
N LEU A 156 1.79 -8.44 -13.89
CA LEU A 156 1.42 -8.43 -12.47
C LEU A 156 0.32 -9.47 -12.16
N LYS A 157 0.17 -10.50 -13.00
CA LYS A 157 -0.82 -11.56 -12.78
C LYS A 157 -0.57 -12.26 -11.44
N GLY A 158 -1.63 -12.34 -10.63
CA GLY A 158 -1.57 -12.89 -9.27
C GLY A 158 -0.96 -11.96 -8.23
N ILE A 159 -0.76 -10.67 -8.57
CA ILE A 159 -0.32 -9.61 -7.66
C ILE A 159 -1.28 -8.41 -7.73
N LEU A 160 -1.60 -7.97 -8.94
CA LEU A 160 -2.60 -6.92 -9.17
C LEU A 160 -3.88 -7.57 -9.70
N GLY A 161 -4.99 -7.37 -9.00
CA GLY A 161 -6.34 -7.67 -9.48
C GLY A 161 -6.99 -6.48 -10.17
N TYR A 162 -8.06 -6.72 -10.91
CA TYR A 162 -8.90 -5.69 -11.52
C TYR A 162 -10.37 -6.14 -11.46
N ALA A 163 -11.25 -5.24 -11.04
CA ALA A 163 -12.69 -5.50 -10.93
C ALA A 163 -13.47 -4.33 -11.51
N ASN A 164 -14.57 -4.65 -12.19
CA ASN A 164 -15.47 -3.71 -12.85
C ASN A 164 -16.95 -4.08 -12.56
N GLU A 165 -17.13 -4.81 -11.46
CA GLU A 165 -18.42 -5.08 -10.82
C GLU A 165 -18.64 -4.08 -9.68
N GLU A 166 -19.89 -3.91 -9.24
CA GLU A 166 -20.25 -3.02 -8.12
C GLU A 166 -19.95 -3.70 -6.77
N VAL A 167 -18.66 -3.84 -6.47
CA VAL A 167 -18.13 -4.55 -5.29
C VAL A 167 -18.06 -3.67 -4.03
N VAL A 168 -18.13 -4.31 -2.87
CA VAL A 168 -17.90 -3.70 -1.55
C VAL A 168 -16.83 -4.46 -0.77
N SER A 169 -16.44 -3.94 0.40
CA SER A 169 -15.32 -4.49 1.18
C SER A 169 -15.41 -5.99 1.48
N THR A 170 -16.61 -6.51 1.74
CA THR A 170 -16.78 -7.93 2.09
C THR A 170 -16.53 -8.89 0.93
N ASP A 171 -16.63 -8.41 -0.31
CA ASP A 171 -16.44 -9.24 -1.50
C ASP A 171 -14.96 -9.57 -1.74
N PHE A 172 -14.06 -8.81 -1.12
CA PHE A 172 -12.60 -9.03 -1.16
C PHE A 172 -12.07 -9.79 0.06
N ILE A 173 -12.93 -10.28 0.95
CA ILE A 173 -12.47 -11.17 2.03
C ILE A 173 -12.00 -12.48 1.38
N HIS A 174 -10.76 -12.88 1.69
CA HIS A 174 -10.07 -14.04 1.09
C HIS A 174 -9.58 -13.85 -0.36
N ASP A 175 -9.50 -12.60 -0.85
CA ASP A 175 -8.68 -12.28 -2.03
C ASP A 175 -7.19 -12.34 -1.65
N ASP A 176 -6.37 -12.99 -2.48
CA ASP A 176 -4.98 -13.39 -2.18
C ASP A 176 -3.93 -12.39 -2.70
#